data_AF-A0A0R3RNM1-F1
#
_entry.id   AF-A0A0R3RNM1-F1
#
_cell.length_a   1.000
_cell.length_b   1.000
_cell.length_c   1.000
_cell.angle_alpha   90.00
_cell.angle_beta   90.00
_cell.angle_gamma   90.00
#
_symmetry.space_group_name_H-M   'P 1'
#
loop_
_entity.id
_entity.type
_entity.pdbx_description
1 polymer ?
#
loop_
_entity_poly.entity_id
_entity_poly.type
_entity_poly.pdbx_seq_one_letter_code
_entity_poly.pdbx_strand_id
1 'polypeptide(L)'
;LQIFQESISGSPSSINFRAVFDSLEHINGVVKVHNLRIWSLTLDKIAISVHLEIAPNANAQWILKQTTQMLRDEYNVLESTVQIEGYNPEKQDCNRCIPPAL
;
A
#
# COMPACT_ATOMS: atom_id res chain seq x y z
N LEU A 1 -10.10 -13.38 13.66
CA LEU A 1 -9.91 -12.11 12.94
C LEU A 1 -10.51 -12.31 11.56
N GLN A 2 -11.66 -11.69 11.29
CA GLN A 2 -12.38 -11.84 10.02
C GLN A 2 -11.52 -11.26 8.89
N ILE A 3 -11.20 -12.09 7.90
CA ILE A 3 -10.71 -11.64 6.60
C ILE A 3 -11.92 -11.03 5.90
N PHE A 4 -11.98 -9.72 5.77
CA PHE A 4 -12.96 -9.05 4.91
C PHE A 4 -12.32 -8.86 3.53
N GLN A 5 -12.66 -9.75 2.60
CA GLN A 5 -12.48 -9.53 1.17
C GLN A 5 -13.79 -8.98 0.57
N GLU A 6 -13.60 -8.16 -0.47
CA GLU A 6 -14.56 -7.72 -1.53
C GLU A 6 -15.16 -6.31 -1.46
N SER A 7 -14.81 -5.50 -2.48
CA SER A 7 -15.78 -5.09 -3.50
C SER A 7 -15.07 -4.71 -4.82
N ILE A 8 -15.31 -5.49 -5.88
CA ILE A 8 -15.26 -5.04 -7.28
C ILE A 8 -16.63 -4.43 -7.57
N SER A 9 -16.89 -3.22 -7.09
CA SER A 9 -18.01 -2.34 -7.45
C SER A 9 -18.05 -1.18 -6.45
N GLY A 10 -17.52 -0.02 -6.86
CA GLY A 10 -17.57 1.21 -6.08
C GLY A 10 -16.20 1.60 -5.57
N SER A 11 -15.45 2.30 -6.42
CA SER A 11 -14.31 3.11 -5.98
C SER A 11 -14.75 3.97 -4.78
N PRO A 12 -14.04 3.97 -3.62
CA PRO A 12 -14.32 4.92 -2.55
C PRO A 12 -14.19 6.31 -3.17
N SER A 13 -15.29 7.03 -3.28
CA SER A 13 -15.41 8.24 -4.09
C SER A 13 -14.65 9.47 -3.56
N SER A 14 -13.47 9.31 -2.94
CA SER A 14 -12.63 10.41 -2.46
C SER A 14 -11.12 10.21 -2.66
N ILE A 15 -10.59 8.98 -2.68
CA ILE A 15 -9.15 8.73 -2.75
C ILE A 15 -8.70 8.24 -4.14
N ASN A 16 -7.75 8.95 -4.74
CA ASN A 16 -7.21 8.60 -6.04
C ASN A 16 -6.12 7.51 -5.91
N PHE A 17 -6.41 6.30 -6.36
CA PHE A 17 -5.47 5.17 -6.33
C PHE A 17 -4.11 5.52 -6.94
N ARG A 18 -4.09 6.18 -8.10
CA ARG A 18 -2.85 6.51 -8.80
C ARG A 18 -2.03 7.52 -8.01
N ALA A 19 -2.69 8.52 -7.41
CA ALA A 19 -2.01 9.48 -6.54
C ALA A 19 -1.33 8.80 -5.34
N VAL A 20 -2.01 7.86 -4.68
CA VAL A 20 -1.41 7.10 -3.56
C VAL A 20 -0.23 6.27 -4.06
N PHE A 21 -0.39 5.56 -5.17
CA PHE A 21 0.67 4.74 -5.75
C PHE A 21 1.89 5.58 -6.11
N ASP A 22 1.69 6.72 -6.78
CA ASP A 22 2.75 7.65 -7.14
C ASP A 22 3.49 8.14 -5.89
N SER A 23 2.78 8.61 -4.86
CA SER A 23 3.42 9.07 -3.62
C SER A 23 4.23 7.99 -2.93
N LEU A 24 3.79 6.74 -2.96
CA LEU A 24 4.55 5.60 -2.45
C LEU A 24 5.82 5.32 -3.25
N GLU A 25 5.77 5.43 -4.59
CA GLU A 25 6.95 5.29 -5.46
C GLU A 25 7.98 6.40 -5.24
N HIS A 26 7.55 7.59 -4.83
CA HIS A 26 8.43 8.73 -4.61
C HIS A 26 9.12 8.73 -3.23
N ILE A 27 8.78 7.79 -2.33
CA ILE A 27 9.47 7.68 -1.04
C ILE A 27 10.91 7.24 -1.27
N ASN A 28 11.86 8.02 -0.76
CA ASN A 28 13.27 7.72 -0.89
C ASN A 28 13.60 6.32 -0.32
N GLY A 29 14.24 5.49 -1.13
CA GLY A 29 14.63 4.13 -0.78
C GLY A 29 13.59 3.05 -1.12
N VAL A 30 12.38 3.43 -1.55
CA VAL A 30 11.43 2.50 -2.18
C VAL A 30 11.85 2.26 -3.62
N VAL A 31 11.88 0.98 -4.02
CA VAL A 31 12.26 0.53 -5.37
C VAL A 31 11.03 0.00 -6.12
N LYS A 32 10.07 -0.59 -5.42
CA LYS A 32 8.85 -1.14 -6.03
C LYS A 32 7.69 -1.10 -5.06
N VAL A 33 6.53 -0.69 -5.56
CA VAL A 33 5.24 -0.74 -4.86
C VAL A 33 4.42 -1.87 -5.46
N HIS A 34 3.90 -2.78 -4.64
CA HIS A 34 3.03 -3.85 -5.11
C HIS A 34 1.96 -4.23 -4.09
N ASN A 35 0.94 -4.96 -4.56
CA ASN A 35 -0.21 -5.39 -3.75
C ASN A 35 -0.91 -4.23 -3.01
N LEU A 36 -0.91 -3.02 -3.58
CA LEU A 36 -1.64 -1.87 -3.05
C LEU A 36 -3.14 -2.13 -3.14
N ARG A 37 -3.81 -2.11 -1.99
CA ARG A 37 -5.26 -2.28 -1.86
C ARG A 37 -5.81 -1.15 -1.02
N ILE A 38 -6.94 -0.62 -1.47
CA ILE A 38 -7.62 0.52 -0.84
C ILE A 38 -9.08 0.13 -0.65
N TRP A 39 -9.59 0.33 0.56
CA TRP A 39 -10.96 0.02 0.93
C TRP A 39 -11.64 1.22 1.58
N SER A 40 -12.93 1.41 1.30
CA SER A 40 -13.80 2.29 2.09
C SER A 40 -14.40 1.47 3.22
N LEU A 41 -14.14 1.85 4.47
CA LEU A 41 -14.82 1.28 5.64
C LEU A 41 -16.18 1.96 5.88
N THR A 42 -16.24 3.26 5.60
CA THR A 42 -17.44 4.11 5.54
C THR A 42 -17.26 5.14 4.42
N LEU A 43 -18.20 6.08 4.23
CA LEU A 43 -18.07 7.15 3.22
C LEU A 43 -16.83 8.03 3.42
N ASP A 44 -16.31 8.12 4.65
CA ASP A 44 -15.24 9.01 5.08
C ASP A 44 -14.00 8.30 5.65
N LYS A 45 -14.06 6.98 5.85
CA LYS A 45 -12.96 6.19 6.44
C LYS A 45 -12.35 5.26 5.41
N ILE A 46 -11.05 5.42 5.19
CA ILE A 46 -10.27 4.61 4.26
C ILE A 46 -9.33 3.67 5.02
N ALA A 47 -9.18 2.44 4.54
CA ALA A 47 -8.14 1.51 4.95
C ALA A 47 -7.23 1.15 3.76
N ILE A 48 -5.94 0.95 4.01
CA ILE A 48 -4.94 0.59 2.99
C ILE A 48 -4.08 -0.59 3.44
N SER A 49 -3.74 -1.46 2.49
CA SER A 49 -2.65 -2.44 2.63
C SER A 49 -1.71 -2.34 1.44
N VAL A 50 -0.40 -2.38 1.68
CA VAL A 50 0.60 -2.27 0.62
C VAL A 50 1.92 -2.94 0.99
N HIS A 51 2.64 -3.42 -0.03
CA HIS A 51 3.99 -3.95 0.09
C HIS A 51 4.96 -3.01 -0.62
N LEU A 52 6.06 -2.68 0.06
CA LEU A 52 7.15 -1.84 -0.44
C LEU A 52 8.43 -2.66 -0.47
N GLU A 53 9.01 -2.85 -1.66
CA GLU A 53 10.37 -3.33 -1.78
C GLU A 53 11.33 -2.15 -1.67
N ILE A 54 12.31 -2.26 -0.78
CA ILE A 54 13.27 -1.19 -0.50
C ILE A 54 14.68 -1.56 -0.94
N ALA A 55 15.49 -0.55 -1.22
CA ALA A 55 16.89 -0.72 -1.56
C ALA A 55 17.67 -1.35 -0.39
N PRO A 56 18.74 -2.16 -0.65
CA PRO A 56 19.47 -2.88 0.40
C PRO A 56 20.00 -2.02 1.56
N ASN A 57 20.31 -0.75 1.30
CA ASN A 57 20.85 0.19 2.30
C ASN A 57 19.80 1.18 2.84
N ALA A 58 18.53 1.02 2.48
CA ALA A 58 17.48 1.92 2.94
C ALA A 58 17.07 1.60 4.39
N ASN A 59 16.66 2.63 5.13
CA ASN A 59 16.19 2.45 6.50
C ASN A 59 14.71 2.03 6.50
N ALA A 60 14.46 0.74 6.68
CA ALA A 60 13.12 0.15 6.70
C ALA A 60 12.18 0.80 7.72
N GLN A 61 12.67 1.12 8.92
CA GLN A 61 11.85 1.71 9.98
C GLN A 61 11.47 3.15 9.66
N TRP A 62 12.40 3.91 9.08
CA TRP A 62 12.12 5.27 8.61
C TRP A 62 11.09 5.25 7.48
N ILE A 63 11.27 4.38 6.48
CA ILE A 63 10.31 4.23 5.36
C ILE A 63 8.93 3.85 5.89
N LEU A 64 8.82 2.83 6.75
CA LEU A 64 7.55 2.44 7.36
C LEU A 64 6.87 3.63 8.06
N LYS A 65 7.62 4.38 8.87
CA LYS A 65 7.09 5.55 9.59
C LYS A 65 6.63 6.64 8.62
N GLN A 66 7.43 6.97 7.61
CA GLN A 66 7.09 7.99 6.62
C GLN A 66 5.86 7.59 5.81
N THR A 67 5.79 6.34 5.35
CA THR A 67 4.64 5.80 4.63
C THR A 67 3.37 5.91 5.47
N THR A 68 3.39 5.40 6.70
CA THR A 68 2.20 5.44 7.58
C THR A 68 1.77 6.87 7.90
N GLN A 69 2.71 7.80 8.09
CA GLN A 69 2.40 9.22 8.32
C GLN A 69 1.78 9.86 7.08
N MET A 70 2.39 9.71 5.90
CA MET A 70 1.89 10.28 4.65
C MET A 70 0.49 9.73 4.28
N LEU A 71 0.27 8.42 4.42
CA LEU A 71 -1.05 7.82 4.21
C LEU A 71 -2.13 8.43 5.12
N ARG A 72 -1.78 8.69 6.39
CA ARG A 72 -2.70 9.33 7.34
C ARG A 72 -2.95 10.79 7.00
N ASP A 73 -1.88 11.55 6.81
CA ASP A 73 -1.93 13.02 6.80
C ASP A 73 -2.38 13.57 5.43
N GLU A 74 -1.99 12.93 4.33
CA GLU A 74 -2.31 13.39 2.97
C GLU A 74 -3.57 12.75 2.40
N TYR A 75 -3.87 11.51 2.82
CA TYR A 75 -4.96 10.71 2.25
C TYR A 75 -6.08 10.36 3.24
N ASN A 76 -6.00 10.85 4.48
CA ASN A 76 -6.97 10.58 5.54
C ASN A 76 -7.22 9.07 5.75
N VAL A 77 -6.16 8.26 5.60
CA VAL A 77 -6.23 6.82 5.85
C VAL A 77 -6.34 6.58 7.36
N LEU A 78 -7.40 5.88 7.76
CA LEU A 78 -7.66 5.54 9.15
C LEU A 78 -6.79 4.37 9.61
N GLU A 79 -6.71 3.32 8.78
CA GLU A 79 -5.94 2.11 9.07
C GLU A 79 -5.03 1.78 7.89
N SER A 80 -3.74 1.56 8.15
CA SER A 80 -2.78 1.15 7.12
C SER A 80 -1.97 -0.05 7.57
N THR A 81 -1.84 -1.07 6.72
CA THR A 81 -0.84 -2.13 6.86
C THR A 81 0.23 -1.96 5.80
N VAL A 82 1.48 -1.78 6.21
CA VAL A 82 2.61 -1.59 5.29
C VAL A 82 3.63 -2.70 5.55
N GLN A 83 3.85 -3.55 4.55
CA GLN A 83 4.87 -4.59 4.59
C GLN A 83 6.13 -4.09 3.89
N ILE A 84 7.27 -4.15 4.58
CA ILE A 84 8.58 -3.81 4.02
C ILE A 84 9.31 -5.09 3.62
N GLU A 85 9.80 -5.12 2.40
CA GLU A 85 10.52 -6.24 1.80
C GLU A 85 11.87 -5.75 1.25
N GLY A 86 12.89 -6.60 1.25
CA GLY A 86 14.14 -6.29 0.55
C GLY A 86 13.96 -6.48 -0.96
N TYR A 87 14.39 -5.51 -1.77
CA TYR A 87 14.32 -5.63 -3.22
C TYR A 87 15.10 -6.84 -3.72
N ASN A 88 14.46 -7.67 -4.53
CA ASN A 88 15.10 -8.81 -5.19
C ASN A 88 14.74 -8.80 -6.69
N PRO A 89 15.71 -8.50 -7.59
CA PRO A 89 15.46 -8.42 -9.03
C PRO A 89 15.05 -9.76 -9.66
N GLU A 90 15.36 -10.89 -9.01
CA GLU A 90 14.97 -12.22 -9.47
C GLU A 90 13.52 -12.59 -9.08
N LYS A 91 12.92 -11.86 -8.13
CA LYS A 91 11.50 -11.97 -7.78
C LYS A 91 10.70 -10.95 -8.57
N GLN A 92 10.49 -11.24 -9.86
CA GLN A 92 9.69 -10.35 -10.71
C GLN A 92 8.22 -10.32 -10.27
N ASP A 93 7.70 -11.47 -9.80
CA ASP A 93 6.34 -11.61 -9.29
C ASP A 93 6.31 -12.12 -7.84
N CYS A 94 5.56 -11.40 -7.00
CA CYS A 94 5.18 -11.90 -5.70
C CYS A 94 4.11 -12.98 -5.88
N ASN A 95 4.51 -14.25 -5.99
CA ASN A 95 3.58 -15.41 -6.10
C ASN A 95 2.62 -15.57 -4.90
N ARG A 96 2.81 -14.78 -3.83
CA ARG A 96 1.91 -14.70 -2.67
C ARG A 96 0.93 -13.53 -2.75
N CYS A 97 1.15 -12.61 -3.67
CA CYS A 97 0.33 -11.45 -3.91
C CYS A 97 -0.69 -11.79 -4.99
N ILE A 98 -1.55 -12.79 -4.73
CA ILE A 98 -2.58 -13.21 -5.66
C ILE A 98 -3.70 -12.17 -5.60
N PRO A 99 -3.98 -11.41 -6.67
CA PRO A 99 -5.22 -10.66 -6.76
C PRO A 99 -6.37 -11.66 -6.66
N PRO A 100 -7.43 -11.42 -5.88
CA PRO A 100 -8.57 -12.33 -5.87
C PRO A 100 -9.04 -12.56 -7.32
N ALA A 101 -9.37 -13.81 -7.65
CA ALA A 101 -9.93 -14.11 -8.95
C ALA A 101 -11.19 -13.26 -9.16
N LEU A 102 -11.27 -12.58 -10.31
CA LEU A 102 -12.44 -11.80 -10.72
C LEU A 102 -13.70 -12.68 -10.77
#